data_AF-A0A822B274-F1
#
_entry.id   AF-A0A822B274-F1
#
_cell.length_a   1.000
_cell.length_b   1.000
_cell.length_c   1.000
_cell.angle_alpha   90.00
_cell.angle_beta   90.00
_cell.angle_gamma   90.00
#
_symmetry.space_group_name_H-M   'P 1'
#
loop_
_entity.id
_entity.type
_entity.pdbx_description
1 polymer ?
#
loop_
_entity_poly.entity_id
_entity_poly.type
_entity_poly.pdbx_seq_one_letter_code
_entity_poly.pdbx_strand_id
1 'polypeptide(L)'
;MSVYVFDLQNPVEFLNGAKPILIERGPFVYKEVRTKINLRTYENETISYQEPREYIFDRTQSVDDDTFTFTTINVVYMTLINLIQMEKTLSIYQHIIGELLAMIEQPLMTHSVREYLWGYKDPLLHELKILLPELAMDDQVALFGMAVDFMAYDTFLINNGVGTDANGVDRINEVGRITRFNHSTSLSIWFDSYANMINGTDSTLWHPNARKDERIYAFIRDICRSVYLEFNETRRNFVGVDVYHYTLPSTMFSNSTENRGFCMNSTTANKSHEYNCLPSGLFTQTPCQHLVGLAADVPLPFIASNPHFLDADSAVSNSVEGMHPDDENHRSFGDIEPLTG
;
A
#
# COMPACT_ATOMS: atom_id res chain seq x y z
N MET A 1 -1.50 4.54 -13.84
CA MET A 1 -2.32 4.25 -12.65
C MET A 1 -3.75 4.71 -12.91
N SER A 2 -4.74 3.87 -12.59
CA SER A 2 -6.17 4.24 -12.61
C SER A 2 -6.69 4.19 -11.18
N VAL A 3 -7.32 5.27 -10.73
CA VAL A 3 -7.85 5.39 -9.37
C VAL A 3 -9.38 5.37 -9.41
N TYR A 4 -9.97 4.61 -8.50
CA TYR A 4 -11.41 4.57 -8.26
C TYR A 4 -11.66 5.00 -6.81
N VAL A 5 -12.54 5.98 -6.62
CA VAL A 5 -12.91 6.48 -5.30
C VAL A 5 -14.31 6.01 -4.95
N PHE A 6 -14.56 5.77 -3.67
CA PHE A 6 -15.86 5.33 -3.17
C PHE A 6 -16.54 6.49 -2.45
N ASP A 7 -17.57 7.06 -3.09
CA ASP A 7 -18.30 8.22 -2.60
C ASP A 7 -19.44 7.80 -1.65
N LEU A 8 -19.42 8.29 -0.41
CA LEU A 8 -20.41 7.98 0.62
C LEU A 8 -21.73 8.71 0.39
N GLN A 9 -22.81 7.95 0.20
CA GLN A 9 -24.12 8.49 -0.17
C GLN A 9 -25.05 8.78 1.02
N ASN A 10 -24.79 8.19 2.18
CA ASN A 10 -25.63 8.32 3.38
C ASN A 10 -24.84 8.79 4.62
N PRO A 11 -24.14 9.94 4.54
CA PRO A 11 -23.22 10.38 5.60
C PRO A 11 -23.92 10.59 6.96
N VAL A 12 -25.14 11.11 6.96
CA VAL A 12 -25.89 11.39 8.20
C VAL A 12 -26.30 10.08 8.87
N GLU A 13 -26.87 9.14 8.11
CA GLU A 13 -27.29 7.84 8.62
C GLU A 13 -26.09 7.02 9.08
N PHE A 14 -24.99 7.06 8.32
CA PHE A 14 -23.75 6.38 8.65
C PHE A 14 -23.18 6.86 10.00
N LEU A 15 -23.12 8.19 10.22
CA LEU A 15 -22.71 8.75 11.51
C LEU A 15 -23.65 8.36 12.68
N ASN A 16 -24.91 8.03 12.38
CA ASN A 16 -25.88 7.51 13.34
C ASN A 16 -25.87 5.97 13.47
N GLY A 17 -24.92 5.29 12.84
CA GLY A 17 -24.71 3.85 12.97
C GLY A 17 -25.33 2.97 11.87
N ALA A 18 -25.87 3.57 10.80
CA ALA A 18 -26.27 2.81 9.62
C ALA A 18 -25.04 2.28 8.85
N LYS A 19 -25.25 1.26 8.00
CA LYS A 19 -24.20 0.79 7.10
C LYS A 19 -23.87 1.87 6.06
N PRO A 20 -22.59 2.05 5.68
CA PRO A 20 -22.23 2.98 4.61
C PRO A 20 -22.72 2.46 3.26
N ILE A 21 -23.28 3.35 2.45
CA ILE A 21 -23.67 3.12 1.06
C ILE A 21 -22.67 3.88 0.19
N LEU A 22 -21.85 3.13 -0.53
CA LEU A 22 -20.79 3.68 -1.36
C LEU A 22 -21.12 3.53 -2.84
N ILE A 23 -20.80 4.57 -3.62
CA ILE A 23 -20.82 4.51 -5.07
C ILE A 23 -19.40 4.66 -5.58
N GLU A 24 -18.93 3.67 -6.34
CA GLU A 24 -17.64 3.75 -7.03
C GLU A 24 -17.68 4.84 -8.12
N ARG A 25 -16.63 5.66 -8.19
CA ARG A 25 -16.39 6.68 -9.21
C ARG A 25 -14.98 6.53 -9.76
N GLY A 26 -14.88 6.35 -11.07
CA GLY A 26 -13.60 6.25 -11.77
C GLY A 26 -13.77 5.72 -13.21
N PRO A 27 -12.64 5.51 -13.91
CA PRO A 27 -11.28 5.77 -13.44
C PRO A 27 -10.91 7.26 -13.49
N PHE A 28 -10.08 7.69 -12.52
CA PHE A 28 -9.24 8.88 -12.63
C PHE A 28 -7.82 8.42 -12.97
N VAL A 29 -7.39 8.68 -14.19
CA VAL A 29 -6.18 8.11 -14.77
C VAL A 29 -5.01 9.06 -14.62
N TYR A 30 -3.90 8.53 -14.13
CA TYR A 30 -2.62 9.21 -14.02
C TYR A 30 -1.55 8.42 -14.78
N LYS A 31 -0.85 9.09 -15.69
CA LYS A 31 0.38 8.57 -16.28
C LYS A 31 1.46 8.56 -15.21
N GLU A 32 1.97 7.37 -14.92
CA GLU A 32 3.08 7.19 -14.00
C GLU A 32 4.40 7.23 -14.77
N VAL A 33 5.34 8.06 -14.31
CA VAL A 33 6.70 8.15 -14.85
C VAL A 33 7.66 7.67 -13.77
N ARG A 34 8.34 6.57 -14.04
CA ARG A 34 9.37 5.98 -13.16
C ARG A 34 10.74 6.19 -13.78
N THR A 35 11.66 6.77 -13.03
CA THR A 35 13.04 6.98 -13.49
C THR A 35 14.02 6.43 -12.47
N LYS A 36 14.83 5.45 -12.86
CA LYS A 36 15.93 4.95 -12.01
C LYS A 36 17.06 5.99 -12.02
N ILE A 37 17.32 6.60 -10.88
CA ILE A 37 18.36 7.63 -10.68
C ILE A 37 19.44 7.13 -9.70
N ASN A 38 20.55 7.87 -9.61
CA ASN A 38 21.65 7.56 -8.68
C ASN A 38 22.21 6.14 -8.84
N LEU A 39 22.25 5.66 -10.09
CA LEU A 39 22.75 4.34 -10.45
C LEU A 39 24.21 4.16 -10.05
N ARG A 40 24.51 3.08 -9.32
CA ARG A 40 25.88 2.66 -9.00
C ARG A 40 26.02 1.15 -9.19
N THR A 41 27.08 0.76 -9.87
CA THR A 41 27.48 -0.64 -10.06
C THR A 41 28.57 -1.01 -9.07
N TYR A 42 28.54 -2.23 -8.57
CA TYR A 42 29.50 -2.75 -7.60
C TYR A 42 30.24 -3.98 -8.14
N GLU A 43 31.45 -4.22 -7.65
CA GLU A 43 32.31 -5.36 -8.08
C GLU A 43 31.68 -6.74 -7.80
N ASN A 44 30.70 -6.82 -6.91
CA ASN A 44 29.98 -8.05 -6.61
C ASN A 44 28.79 -8.31 -7.56
N GLU A 45 28.74 -7.61 -8.70
CA GLU A 45 27.71 -7.74 -9.73
C GLU A 45 26.31 -7.33 -9.23
N THR A 46 26.28 -6.24 -8.46
CA THR A 46 25.03 -5.61 -8.00
C THR A 46 24.91 -4.17 -8.49
N ILE A 47 23.67 -3.69 -8.59
CA ILE A 47 23.34 -2.32 -8.99
C ILE A 47 22.47 -1.71 -7.90
N SER A 48 22.84 -0.51 -7.41
CA SER A 48 21.94 0.29 -6.60
C SER A 48 21.28 1.40 -7.40
N TYR A 49 20.03 1.69 -7.07
CA TYR A 49 19.28 2.82 -7.63
C TYR A 49 18.23 3.34 -6.65
N GLN A 50 17.75 4.54 -6.93
CA GLN A 50 16.51 5.08 -6.39
C GLN A 50 15.50 5.22 -7.53
N GLU A 51 14.21 5.07 -7.25
CA GLU A 51 13.16 5.15 -8.26
C GLU A 51 12.03 6.08 -7.80
N PRO A 52 12.22 7.42 -7.91
CA PRO A 52 11.13 8.36 -7.74
C PRO A 52 10.02 8.12 -8.77
N ARG A 53 8.79 8.37 -8.34
CA ARG A 53 7.58 8.25 -9.17
C ARG A 53 6.93 9.62 -9.34
N GLU A 54 6.61 9.97 -10.58
CA GLU A 54 5.81 11.14 -10.91
C GLU A 54 4.47 10.70 -11.49
N TYR A 55 3.38 11.37 -11.10
CA TYR A 55 2.03 11.09 -11.56
C TYR A 55 1.46 12.30 -12.27
N ILE A 56 1.11 12.13 -13.55
CA ILE A 56 0.59 13.21 -14.40
C ILE A 56 -0.84 12.85 -14.77
N PHE A 57 -1.81 13.69 -14.38
CA PHE A 57 -3.22 13.45 -14.66
C PHE A 57 -3.51 13.41 -16.17
N ASP A 58 -4.23 12.38 -16.60
CA ASP A 58 -4.68 12.18 -17.98
C ASP A 58 -6.20 12.33 -18.06
N ARG A 59 -6.65 13.55 -18.35
CA ARG A 59 -8.07 13.86 -18.48
C ARG A 59 -8.76 13.06 -19.59
N THR A 60 -8.04 12.66 -20.65
CA THR A 60 -8.64 12.02 -21.83
C THR A 60 -9.04 10.57 -21.59
N GLN A 61 -8.34 9.90 -20.68
CA GLN A 61 -8.65 8.53 -20.25
C GLN A 61 -9.46 8.48 -18.94
N SER A 62 -9.71 9.63 -18.33
CA SER A 62 -10.46 9.75 -17.07
C SER A 62 -11.95 9.98 -17.31
N VAL A 63 -12.78 9.41 -16.44
CA VAL A 63 -14.23 9.61 -16.47
C VAL A 63 -14.62 11.08 -16.23
N ASP A 64 -13.88 11.76 -15.35
CA ASP A 64 -14.05 13.18 -15.03
C ASP A 64 -12.70 13.85 -14.75
N ASP A 65 -12.70 15.14 -14.45
CA ASP A 65 -11.55 15.86 -13.92
C ASP A 65 -11.24 15.41 -12.48
N ASP A 66 -9.98 15.35 -12.08
CA ASP A 66 -9.57 14.99 -10.71
C ASP A 66 -9.91 16.08 -9.68
N THR A 67 -10.49 17.21 -10.10
CA THR A 67 -11.22 18.14 -9.22
C THR A 67 -12.59 17.62 -8.76
N PHE A 68 -13.09 16.49 -9.28
CA PHE A 68 -14.32 15.85 -8.82
C PHE A 68 -14.27 15.60 -7.30
N THR A 69 -15.28 16.08 -6.58
CA THR A 69 -15.36 15.97 -5.12
C THR A 69 -16.19 14.76 -4.70
N PHE A 70 -15.73 14.07 -3.66
CA PHE A 70 -16.44 12.94 -3.06
C PHE A 70 -16.36 13.02 -1.54
N THR A 71 -17.33 12.40 -0.86
CA THR A 71 -17.39 12.32 0.60
C THR A 71 -16.81 11.00 1.09
N THR A 72 -15.88 11.07 2.03
CA THR A 72 -15.20 9.90 2.61
C THR A 72 -14.83 10.16 4.06
N ILE A 73 -14.18 9.20 4.69
CA ILE A 73 -13.68 9.27 6.07
C ILE A 73 -12.58 10.33 6.16
N ASN A 74 -12.61 11.16 7.22
CA ASN A 74 -11.52 12.07 7.52
C ASN A 74 -10.30 11.29 8.08
N VAL A 75 -9.26 11.20 7.27
CA VAL A 75 -8.06 10.40 7.55
C VAL A 75 -7.26 10.96 8.74
N VAL A 76 -7.15 12.29 8.86
CA VAL A 76 -6.46 12.94 9.99
C VAL A 76 -7.25 12.71 11.28
N TYR A 77 -8.57 12.90 11.24
CA TYR A 77 -9.47 12.65 12.36
C TYR A 77 -9.33 11.20 12.87
N MET A 78 -9.42 10.22 11.97
CA MET A 78 -9.33 8.80 12.35
C MET A 78 -7.96 8.42 12.90
N THR A 79 -6.90 9.01 12.36
CA THR A 79 -5.53 8.79 12.85
C THR A 79 -5.38 9.28 14.28
N LEU A 80 -5.90 10.47 14.59
CA LEU A 80 -5.81 11.05 15.94
C LEU A 80 -6.69 10.30 16.95
N ILE A 81 -7.88 9.85 16.54
CA ILE A 81 -8.71 8.97 17.37
C ILE A 81 -7.99 7.65 17.67
N ASN A 82 -7.36 7.04 16.66
CA ASN A 82 -6.57 5.82 16.83
C ASN A 82 -5.41 6.05 17.81
N LEU A 83 -4.69 7.17 17.67
CA LEU A 83 -3.60 7.55 18.57
C LEU A 83 -4.08 7.69 20.03
N ILE A 84 -5.22 8.35 20.25
CA ILE A 84 -5.81 8.46 21.60
C ILE A 84 -6.17 7.09 22.16
N GLN A 85 -6.75 6.20 21.35
CA GLN A 85 -7.18 4.86 21.79
C GLN A 85 -6.00 3.93 22.12
N MET A 86 -4.88 4.07 21.40
CA MET A 86 -3.67 3.27 21.65
C MET A 86 -2.95 3.69 22.93
N GLU A 87 -3.00 4.97 23.27
CA GLU A 87 -2.32 5.52 24.44
C GLU A 87 -3.15 5.29 25.72
N LYS A 88 -2.60 4.47 26.63
CA LYS A 88 -3.32 4.02 27.84
C LYS A 88 -3.26 5.02 28.98
N THR A 89 -2.41 6.05 28.88
CA THR A 89 -2.31 7.10 29.89
C THR A 89 -2.90 8.42 29.40
N LEU A 90 -3.75 9.01 30.24
CA LEU A 90 -4.30 10.36 30.03
C LEU A 90 -3.18 11.40 30.09
N SER A 91 -2.61 11.70 28.93
CA SER A 91 -1.60 12.73 28.73
C SER A 91 -2.25 14.07 28.38
N ILE A 92 -1.54 15.17 28.62
CA ILE A 92 -1.96 16.51 28.19
C ILE A 92 -2.21 16.57 26.67
N TYR A 93 -1.48 15.75 25.89
CA TYR A 93 -1.66 15.63 24.44
C TYR A 93 -3.03 15.07 24.08
N GLN A 94 -3.49 14.01 24.75
CA GLN A 94 -4.84 13.46 24.51
C GLN A 94 -5.94 14.49 24.78
N HIS A 95 -5.77 15.32 25.82
CA HIS A 95 -6.74 16.36 26.14
C HIS A 95 -6.79 17.44 25.05
N ILE A 96 -5.63 17.97 24.64
CA ILE A 96 -5.53 18.96 23.55
C ILE A 96 -6.14 18.41 22.26
N ILE A 97 -5.75 17.20 21.84
CA ILE A 97 -6.27 16.57 20.62
C ILE A 97 -7.79 16.38 20.74
N GLY A 98 -8.29 15.90 21.88
CA GLY A 98 -9.72 15.68 22.11
C GLY A 98 -10.54 16.98 22.03
N GLU A 99 -10.04 18.09 22.58
CA GLU A 99 -10.70 19.39 22.47
C GLU A 99 -10.71 19.91 21.02
N LEU A 100 -9.59 19.82 20.30
CA LEU A 100 -9.51 20.24 18.90
C LEU A 100 -10.44 19.41 18.01
N LEU A 101 -10.47 18.08 18.20
CA LEU A 101 -11.39 17.19 17.48
C LEU A 101 -12.85 17.56 17.72
N ALA A 102 -13.22 17.97 18.94
CA ALA A 102 -14.59 18.38 19.26
C ALA A 102 -14.98 19.75 18.66
N MET A 103 -14.00 20.62 18.37
CA MET A 103 -14.24 21.98 17.90
C MET A 103 -14.16 22.13 16.38
N ILE A 104 -13.26 21.41 15.71
CA ILE A 104 -12.82 21.76 14.35
C ILE A 104 -13.37 20.80 13.31
N GLU A 105 -13.22 19.49 13.53
CA GLU A 105 -13.35 18.50 12.48
C GLU A 105 -14.53 17.54 12.67
N GLN A 106 -14.93 16.93 11.56
CA GLN A 106 -15.93 15.86 11.54
C GLN A 106 -15.26 14.53 11.15
N PRO A 107 -15.83 13.38 11.54
CA PRO A 107 -15.31 12.06 11.12
C PRO A 107 -15.35 11.82 9.61
N LEU A 108 -16.08 12.65 8.87
CA LEU A 108 -16.21 12.63 7.42
C LEU A 108 -15.68 13.93 6.84
N MET A 109 -15.16 13.86 5.62
CA MET A 109 -14.69 15.01 4.87
C MET A 109 -15.09 14.90 3.40
N THR A 110 -15.11 16.05 2.72
CA THR A 110 -15.37 16.15 1.28
C THR A 110 -14.21 16.87 0.63
N HIS A 111 -13.47 16.17 -0.23
CA HIS A 111 -12.35 16.71 -0.99
C HIS A 111 -12.42 16.28 -2.44
N SER A 112 -11.70 17.00 -3.31
CA SER A 112 -11.46 16.52 -4.67
C SER A 112 -10.56 15.28 -4.68
N VAL A 113 -10.64 14.47 -5.74
CA VAL A 113 -9.72 13.34 -5.96
C VAL A 113 -8.26 13.81 -5.91
N ARG A 114 -7.96 14.96 -6.53
CA ARG A 114 -6.63 15.56 -6.54
C ARG A 114 -6.15 15.89 -5.13
N GLU A 115 -6.96 16.59 -4.36
CA GLU A 115 -6.63 16.96 -2.97
C GLU A 115 -6.40 15.72 -2.11
N TYR A 116 -7.31 14.76 -2.16
CA TYR A 116 -7.24 13.56 -1.33
C TYR A 116 -5.97 12.73 -1.61
N LEU A 117 -5.60 12.56 -2.88
CA LEU A 117 -4.41 11.79 -3.26
C LEU A 117 -3.11 12.55 -3.00
N TRP A 118 -3.06 13.82 -3.38
CA TRP A 118 -1.81 14.54 -3.59
C TRP A 118 -1.49 15.61 -2.54
N GLY A 119 -2.50 16.10 -1.83
CA GLY A 119 -2.30 17.11 -0.80
C GLY A 119 -3.47 18.06 -0.62
N TYR A 120 -3.85 18.31 0.63
CA TYR A 120 -4.69 19.42 1.05
C TYR A 120 -4.21 20.03 2.37
N LYS A 121 -4.68 21.25 2.65
CA LYS A 121 -4.49 21.92 3.94
C LYS A 121 -5.49 21.39 4.94
N ASP A 122 -5.01 20.80 6.03
CA ASP A 122 -5.85 20.29 7.10
C ASP A 122 -5.92 21.29 8.27
N PRO A 123 -7.11 21.78 8.64
CA PRO A 123 -7.27 22.73 9.74
C PRO A 123 -6.79 22.19 11.10
N LEU A 124 -6.96 20.89 11.35
CA LEU A 124 -6.58 20.26 12.60
C LEU A 124 -5.05 20.11 12.71
N LEU A 125 -4.38 19.74 11.62
CA LEU A 125 -2.92 19.75 11.55
C LEU A 125 -2.35 21.16 11.67
N HIS A 126 -3.03 22.19 11.17
CA HIS A 126 -2.60 23.58 11.36
C HIS A 126 -2.51 23.95 12.85
N GLU A 127 -3.55 23.64 13.64
CA GLU A 127 -3.56 23.90 15.08
C GLU A 127 -2.56 23.00 15.82
N LEU A 128 -2.49 21.71 15.46
CA LEU A 128 -1.55 20.78 16.08
C LEU A 128 -0.09 21.15 15.78
N LYS A 129 0.22 21.70 14.62
CA LYS A 129 1.57 22.17 14.30
C LYS A 129 2.02 23.31 15.23
N ILE A 130 1.08 24.14 15.67
CA ILE A 130 1.35 25.24 16.60
C ILE A 130 1.47 24.72 18.04
N LEU A 131 0.54 23.85 18.45
CA LEU A 131 0.42 23.41 19.85
C LEU A 131 1.37 22.23 20.17
N LEU A 132 1.52 21.30 19.23
CA LEU A 132 2.20 20.01 19.33
C LEU A 132 3.09 19.73 18.10
N PRO A 133 4.14 20.55 17.86
CA PRO A 133 5.01 20.41 16.68
C PRO A 133 5.78 19.09 16.60
N GLU A 134 5.89 18.35 17.70
CA GLU A 134 6.46 17.00 17.71
C GLU A 134 5.50 15.94 17.13
N LEU A 135 4.19 16.24 17.10
CA LEU A 135 3.17 15.36 16.53
C LEU A 135 2.82 15.75 15.09
N ALA A 136 2.65 17.05 14.82
CA ALA A 136 2.33 17.58 13.50
C ALA A 136 3.47 18.48 13.00
N MET A 137 4.15 18.03 11.96
CA MET A 137 5.30 18.70 11.35
C MET A 137 4.87 19.68 10.25
N ASP A 138 3.75 19.43 9.59
CA ASP A 138 3.18 20.30 8.57
C ASP A 138 1.64 20.34 8.60
N ASP A 139 1.05 21.36 8.00
CA ASP A 139 -0.40 21.49 7.82
C ASP A 139 -0.89 20.95 6.47
N GLN A 140 0.02 20.41 5.65
CA GLN A 140 -0.27 19.65 4.44
C GLN A 140 -0.40 18.17 4.77
N VAL A 141 -1.49 17.54 4.33
CA VAL A 141 -1.69 16.09 4.39
C VAL A 141 -2.01 15.53 3.02
N ALA A 142 -1.49 14.34 2.72
CA ALA A 142 -1.75 13.63 1.48
C ALA A 142 -1.69 12.12 1.72
N LEU A 143 -2.47 11.35 0.94
CA LEU A 143 -2.38 9.89 0.95
C LEU A 143 -1.12 9.37 0.24
N PHE A 144 -0.74 9.99 -0.88
CA PHE A 144 0.45 9.64 -1.67
C PHE A 144 1.49 10.76 -1.73
N GLY A 145 1.05 12.03 -1.64
CA GLY A 145 1.91 13.21 -1.49
C GLY A 145 2.65 13.66 -2.76
N MET A 146 2.48 14.94 -3.14
CA MET A 146 3.22 15.56 -4.27
C MET A 146 4.58 16.17 -3.89
N ALA A 147 4.85 16.45 -2.62
CA ALA A 147 5.94 17.37 -2.25
C ALA A 147 7.18 16.72 -1.62
N VAL A 148 7.03 15.53 -1.03
CA VAL A 148 8.16 14.75 -0.50
C VAL A 148 7.77 13.30 -0.70
N ASP A 149 8.13 12.74 -1.84
CA ASP A 149 8.09 11.30 -1.99
C ASP A 149 9.11 10.75 -0.97
N PHE A 150 8.65 10.39 0.24
CA PHE A 150 9.49 9.72 1.24
C PHE A 150 10.12 8.46 0.62
N MET A 151 9.47 7.90 -0.41
CA MET A 151 9.95 6.78 -1.22
C MET A 151 10.93 7.17 -2.32
N ALA A 152 11.13 8.47 -2.63
CA ALA A 152 12.18 8.91 -3.55
C ALA A 152 13.59 8.71 -2.95
N TYR A 153 13.69 8.61 -1.63
CA TYR A 153 14.93 8.25 -0.94
C TYR A 153 15.14 6.74 -0.86
N ASP A 154 14.11 5.93 -1.12
CA ASP A 154 14.22 4.49 -1.05
C ASP A 154 15.28 3.98 -2.01
N THR A 155 16.23 3.22 -1.46
CA THR A 155 17.34 2.68 -2.22
C THR A 155 17.21 1.17 -2.37
N PHE A 156 17.15 0.73 -3.62
CA PHE A 156 17.19 -0.67 -3.99
C PHE A 156 18.63 -1.07 -4.31
N LEU A 157 19.02 -2.29 -3.92
CA LEU A 157 20.22 -2.96 -4.38
C LEU A 157 19.81 -4.29 -5.00
N ILE A 158 20.01 -4.45 -6.30
CA ILE A 158 19.60 -5.64 -7.07
C ILE A 158 20.79 -6.38 -7.65
N ASN A 159 20.63 -7.67 -7.93
CA ASN A 159 21.58 -8.44 -8.72
C ASN A 159 21.42 -8.06 -10.22
N ASN A 160 22.53 -7.83 -10.92
CA ASN A 160 22.53 -7.42 -12.32
C ASN A 160 22.45 -8.60 -13.32
N GLY A 161 22.44 -9.84 -12.84
CA GLY A 161 22.35 -11.06 -13.65
C GLY A 161 23.68 -11.50 -14.29
N VAL A 162 24.80 -10.85 -13.96
CA VAL A 162 26.11 -11.12 -14.59
C VAL A 162 26.96 -12.06 -13.74
N GLY A 163 27.65 -12.98 -14.42
CA GLY A 163 28.63 -13.89 -13.82
C GLY A 163 28.01 -15.16 -13.24
N THR A 164 28.75 -15.83 -12.35
CA THR A 164 28.32 -17.08 -11.72
C THR A 164 28.29 -16.97 -10.20
N ASP A 165 27.44 -17.75 -9.55
CA ASP A 165 27.44 -17.90 -8.10
C ASP A 165 28.68 -18.70 -7.61
N ALA A 166 28.78 -18.92 -6.30
CA ALA A 166 29.89 -19.66 -5.69
C ALA A 166 29.98 -21.13 -6.15
N ASN A 167 28.92 -21.67 -6.76
CA ASN A 167 28.85 -23.03 -7.27
C ASN A 167 29.05 -23.10 -8.79
N GLY A 168 29.31 -21.97 -9.45
CA GLY A 168 29.49 -21.89 -10.91
C GLY A 168 28.17 -21.85 -11.70
N VAL A 169 27.04 -21.61 -11.05
CA VAL A 169 25.73 -21.46 -11.70
C VAL A 169 25.57 -20.04 -12.21
N ASP A 170 25.06 -19.89 -13.44
CA ASP A 170 24.78 -18.59 -14.04
C ASP A 170 23.80 -17.77 -13.19
N ARG A 171 24.18 -16.52 -12.89
CA ARG A 171 23.38 -15.57 -12.10
C ARG A 171 22.25 -14.92 -12.88
N ILE A 172 22.07 -15.23 -14.16
CA ILE A 172 20.96 -14.69 -14.94
C ILE A 172 19.59 -14.96 -14.29
N ASN A 173 19.44 -16.07 -13.56
CA ASN A 173 18.22 -16.38 -12.81
C ASN A 173 18.01 -15.51 -11.55
N GLU A 174 18.99 -14.69 -11.19
CA GLU A 174 18.91 -13.71 -10.09
C GLU A 174 18.73 -12.27 -10.60
N VAL A 175 18.68 -12.02 -11.91
CA VAL A 175 18.56 -10.66 -12.45
C VAL A 175 17.36 -9.92 -11.84
N GLY A 176 17.56 -8.67 -11.42
CA GLY A 176 16.53 -7.85 -10.79
C GLY A 176 16.14 -8.26 -9.37
N ARG A 177 16.63 -9.40 -8.86
CA ARG A 177 16.34 -9.85 -7.49
C ARG A 177 16.89 -8.84 -6.50
N ILE A 178 16.02 -8.39 -5.59
CA ILE A 178 16.40 -7.45 -4.55
C ILE A 178 17.26 -8.17 -3.51
N THR A 179 18.41 -7.58 -3.22
CA THR A 179 19.34 -8.05 -2.19
C THR A 179 19.29 -7.17 -0.95
N ARG A 180 19.04 -5.87 -1.13
CA ARG A 180 18.78 -4.92 -0.04
C ARG A 180 17.75 -3.88 -0.44
N PHE A 181 16.96 -3.46 0.54
CA PHE A 181 16.09 -2.30 0.49
C PHE A 181 16.45 -1.41 1.66
N ASN A 182 16.71 -0.12 1.42
CA ASN A 182 17.14 0.84 2.44
C ASN A 182 18.29 0.32 3.31
N HIS A 183 19.31 -0.22 2.65
CA HIS A 183 20.52 -0.81 3.25
C HIS A 183 20.30 -2.07 4.11
N SER A 184 19.06 -2.56 4.23
CA SER A 184 18.73 -3.79 4.97
C SER A 184 18.44 -4.96 4.05
N THR A 185 18.77 -6.17 4.49
CA THR A 185 18.45 -7.44 3.79
C THR A 185 17.07 -8.00 4.16
N SER A 186 16.42 -7.42 5.17
CA SER A 186 15.06 -7.76 5.61
C SER A 186 14.36 -6.53 6.14
N LEU A 187 13.04 -6.57 6.19
CA LEU A 187 12.26 -5.58 6.92
C LEU A 187 12.42 -5.77 8.43
N SER A 188 11.95 -4.80 9.21
CA SER A 188 11.86 -4.85 10.67
C SER A 188 10.47 -4.43 11.15
N ILE A 189 9.46 -4.64 10.29
CA ILE A 189 8.09 -4.14 10.43
C ILE A 189 7.21 -5.23 11.01
N TRP A 190 7.37 -6.48 10.55
CA TRP A 190 6.44 -7.57 10.82
C TRP A 190 6.85 -8.43 12.04
N PHE A 191 5.95 -9.29 12.51
CA PHE A 191 6.12 -10.02 13.77
C PHE A 191 7.20 -11.11 13.71
N ASP A 192 7.35 -11.79 12.57
CA ASP A 192 8.33 -12.86 12.40
C ASP A 192 9.28 -12.63 11.22
N SER A 193 10.34 -13.45 11.19
CA SER A 193 11.39 -13.32 10.17
C SER A 193 10.90 -13.65 8.76
N TYR A 194 9.90 -14.53 8.63
CA TYR A 194 9.31 -14.90 7.34
C TYR A 194 8.58 -13.70 6.72
N ALA A 195 7.71 -13.04 7.49
CA ALA A 195 6.98 -11.87 7.04
C ALA A 195 7.89 -10.68 6.69
N ASN A 196 9.07 -10.60 7.32
CA ASN A 196 10.07 -9.58 7.06
C ASN A 196 11.01 -9.89 5.87
N MET A 197 10.86 -11.02 5.17
CA MET A 197 11.69 -11.32 4.00
C MET A 197 11.38 -10.38 2.83
N ILE A 198 12.43 -9.89 2.18
CA ILE A 198 12.36 -9.15 0.91
C ILE A 198 12.64 -10.16 -0.21
N ASN A 199 11.59 -10.65 -0.86
CA ASN A 199 11.65 -11.70 -1.88
C ASN A 199 11.31 -11.14 -3.26
N GLY A 200 12.01 -11.65 -4.28
CA GLY A 200 11.72 -11.33 -5.67
C GLY A 200 12.34 -10.03 -6.16
N THR A 201 11.69 -9.43 -7.16
CA THR A 201 12.14 -8.22 -7.85
C THR A 201 11.28 -7.01 -7.46
N ASP A 202 11.55 -5.86 -8.07
CA ASP A 202 10.72 -4.65 -7.95
C ASP A 202 9.46 -4.68 -8.85
N SER A 203 9.11 -5.85 -9.41
CA SER A 203 8.03 -6.10 -10.37
C SER A 203 8.18 -5.45 -11.74
N THR A 204 9.33 -4.85 -12.06
CA THR A 204 9.58 -4.28 -13.41
C THR A 204 10.22 -5.26 -14.38
N LEU A 205 10.82 -6.34 -13.86
CA LEU A 205 11.38 -7.45 -14.63
C LEU A 205 11.40 -8.72 -13.78
N TRP A 206 11.40 -9.88 -14.43
CA TRP A 206 11.68 -11.17 -13.79
C TRP A 206 12.82 -11.90 -14.49
N HIS A 207 13.23 -13.03 -13.93
CA HIS A 207 14.26 -13.83 -14.54
C HIS A 207 13.76 -14.49 -15.84
N PRO A 208 14.64 -14.72 -16.82
CA PRO A 208 14.27 -15.45 -18.03
C PRO A 208 13.93 -16.91 -17.73
N ASN A 209 13.34 -17.58 -18.72
CA ASN A 209 12.92 -18.98 -18.65
C ASN A 209 11.91 -19.25 -17.52
N ALA A 210 10.90 -18.39 -17.40
CA ALA A 210 9.84 -18.54 -16.42
C ALA A 210 9.15 -19.91 -16.57
N ARG A 211 8.79 -20.52 -15.44
CA ARG A 211 8.23 -21.87 -15.34
C ARG A 211 6.84 -21.85 -14.74
N LYS A 212 5.97 -22.72 -15.25
CA LYS A 212 4.57 -22.81 -14.82
C LYS A 212 4.40 -23.37 -13.40
N ASP A 213 5.40 -24.10 -12.90
CA ASP A 213 5.39 -24.71 -11.57
C ASP A 213 6.09 -23.86 -10.50
N GLU A 214 6.52 -22.64 -10.84
CA GLU A 214 7.18 -21.74 -9.90
C GLU A 214 6.28 -20.58 -9.44
N ARG A 215 6.58 -20.08 -8.24
CA ARG A 215 6.02 -18.84 -7.71
C ARG A 215 6.92 -17.69 -8.10
N ILE A 216 6.30 -16.65 -8.65
CA ILE A 216 7.01 -15.42 -8.99
C ILE A 216 6.83 -14.42 -7.85
N TYR A 217 7.93 -13.99 -7.24
CA TYR A 217 7.90 -13.07 -6.12
C TYR A 217 8.12 -11.62 -6.56
N ALA A 218 7.49 -10.70 -5.85
CA ALA A 218 7.73 -9.27 -5.95
C ALA A 218 7.69 -8.63 -4.57
N PHE A 219 8.61 -7.68 -4.33
CA PHE A 219 8.55 -6.83 -3.15
C PHE A 219 7.80 -5.55 -3.50
N ILE A 220 6.65 -5.34 -2.86
CA ILE A 220 5.80 -4.17 -3.12
C ILE A 220 6.00 -3.18 -1.97
N ARG A 221 6.86 -2.18 -2.20
CA ARG A 221 7.17 -1.15 -1.19
C ARG A 221 5.93 -0.41 -0.68
N ASP A 222 4.93 -0.20 -1.54
CA ASP A 222 3.70 0.54 -1.22
C ASP A 222 2.84 -0.19 -0.17
N ILE A 223 3.00 -1.51 -0.04
CA ILE A 223 2.32 -2.33 0.99
C ILE A 223 3.30 -2.99 1.96
N CYS A 224 4.58 -2.63 1.87
CA CYS A 224 5.64 -3.00 2.80
C CYS A 224 5.80 -4.51 3.01
N ARG A 225 5.52 -5.33 2.00
CA ARG A 225 5.68 -6.79 2.07
C ARG A 225 6.00 -7.38 0.71
N SER A 226 6.58 -8.57 0.76
CA SER A 226 6.71 -9.42 -0.42
C SER A 226 5.38 -10.15 -0.69
N VAL A 227 5.03 -10.26 -1.97
CA VAL A 227 3.90 -11.04 -2.48
C VAL A 227 4.41 -12.06 -3.49
N TYR A 228 3.58 -13.05 -3.81
CA TYR A 228 3.86 -14.01 -4.86
C TYR A 228 2.66 -14.18 -5.79
N LEU A 229 2.95 -14.45 -7.05
CA LEU A 229 1.97 -14.81 -8.07
C LEU A 229 2.15 -16.28 -8.46
N GLU A 230 1.04 -16.94 -8.77
CA GLU A 230 1.00 -18.34 -9.22
C GLU A 230 0.49 -18.41 -10.66
N PHE A 231 1.06 -19.34 -11.44
CA PHE A 231 0.63 -19.53 -12.81
C PHE A 231 -0.83 -19.93 -12.86
N ASN A 232 -1.61 -19.21 -13.66
CA ASN A 232 -3.01 -19.51 -13.91
C ASN A 232 -3.16 -20.16 -15.30
N GLU A 233 -2.74 -19.45 -16.35
CA GLU A 233 -2.87 -19.93 -17.72
C GLU A 233 -1.87 -19.30 -18.70
N THR A 234 -1.83 -19.82 -19.93
CA THR A 234 -1.10 -19.17 -21.03
C THR A 234 -2.08 -18.35 -21.84
N ARG A 235 -1.80 -17.05 -22.02
CA ARG A 235 -2.60 -16.13 -22.82
C ARG A 235 -1.80 -15.63 -24.02
N ARG A 236 -2.49 -15.11 -25.03
CA ARG A 236 -1.86 -14.36 -26.12
C ARG A 236 -2.15 -12.89 -25.92
N ASN A 237 -1.10 -12.07 -25.82
CA ASN A 237 -1.25 -10.64 -25.60
C ASN A 237 -1.72 -9.90 -26.87
N PHE A 238 -1.95 -8.58 -26.76
CA PHE A 238 -2.48 -7.76 -27.86
C PHE A 238 -1.57 -7.66 -29.09
N VAL A 239 -0.28 -7.98 -28.97
CA VAL A 239 0.69 -8.02 -30.08
C VAL A 239 0.95 -9.43 -30.61
N GLY A 240 0.25 -10.45 -30.10
CA GLY A 240 0.33 -11.83 -30.60
C GLY A 240 1.44 -12.69 -29.98
N VAL A 241 2.04 -12.25 -28.88
CA VAL A 241 3.05 -13.01 -28.13
C VAL A 241 2.37 -13.84 -27.05
N ASP A 242 2.81 -15.10 -26.92
CA ASP A 242 2.32 -15.98 -25.87
C ASP A 242 2.99 -15.60 -24.53
N VAL A 243 2.19 -15.35 -23.52
CA VAL A 243 2.60 -14.92 -22.18
C VAL A 243 2.06 -15.88 -21.13
N TYR A 244 2.76 -16.00 -20.01
CA TYR A 244 2.27 -16.71 -18.84
C TYR A 244 1.55 -15.73 -17.94
N HIS A 245 0.26 -15.99 -17.73
CA HIS A 245 -0.60 -15.19 -16.87
C HIS A 245 -0.48 -15.72 -15.45
N TYR A 246 0.22 -14.97 -14.60
CA TYR A 246 0.34 -15.25 -13.17
C TYR A 246 -0.63 -14.38 -12.38
N THR A 247 -1.32 -14.95 -11.40
CA THR A 247 -2.31 -14.24 -10.59
C THR A 247 -1.97 -14.28 -9.11
N LEU A 248 -2.40 -13.25 -8.38
CA LEU A 248 -2.34 -13.24 -6.93
C LEU A 248 -3.32 -14.28 -6.37
N PRO A 249 -2.86 -15.28 -5.60
CA PRO A 249 -3.74 -16.32 -5.09
C PRO A 249 -4.66 -15.75 -4.01
N SER A 250 -5.87 -16.31 -3.90
CA SER A 250 -6.86 -15.89 -2.89
C SER A 250 -6.39 -16.08 -1.44
N THR A 251 -5.40 -16.95 -1.22
CA THR A 251 -4.79 -17.16 0.08
C THR A 251 -3.81 -16.06 0.50
N MET A 252 -3.38 -15.18 -0.41
CA MET A 252 -2.34 -14.17 -0.18
C MET A 252 -2.61 -13.30 1.06
N PHE A 253 -3.87 -12.88 1.26
CA PHE A 253 -4.29 -12.05 2.39
C PHE A 253 -5.25 -12.79 3.35
N SER A 254 -5.30 -14.12 3.25
CA SER A 254 -6.14 -14.93 4.13
C SER A 254 -5.60 -14.99 5.57
N ASN A 255 -6.49 -15.21 6.54
CA ASN A 255 -6.08 -15.55 7.89
C ASN A 255 -5.57 -17.00 7.92
N SER A 256 -4.26 -17.18 7.70
CA SER A 256 -3.61 -18.48 7.56
C SER A 256 -2.32 -18.57 8.37
N THR A 257 -1.79 -19.78 8.54
CA THR A 257 -0.50 -20.00 9.23
C THR A 257 0.65 -19.30 8.51
N GLU A 258 0.60 -19.20 7.17
CA GLU A 258 1.60 -18.48 6.37
C GLU A 258 1.55 -16.97 6.64
N ASN A 259 0.36 -16.41 6.87
CA ASN A 259 0.16 -14.98 7.07
C ASN A 259 0.26 -14.52 8.53
N ARG A 260 0.43 -15.42 9.50
CA ARG A 260 0.46 -15.09 10.93
C ARG A 260 1.46 -13.98 11.30
N GLY A 261 2.59 -13.89 10.59
CA GLY A 261 3.64 -12.91 10.83
C GLY A 261 3.23 -11.48 10.44
N PHE A 262 2.22 -11.33 9.58
CA PHE A 262 1.64 -10.05 9.17
C PHE A 262 0.51 -9.56 10.10
N CYS A 263 0.10 -10.40 11.06
CA CYS A 263 -0.96 -10.07 11.99
C CYS A 263 -0.39 -9.30 13.20
N MET A 264 -0.36 -7.98 13.08
CA MET A 264 0.00 -7.10 14.20
C MET A 264 -1.24 -6.68 14.98
N ASN A 265 -1.20 -6.84 16.30
CA ASN A 265 -2.22 -6.29 17.18
C ASN A 265 -2.14 -4.75 17.13
N SER A 266 -3.10 -4.10 16.49
CA SER A 266 -3.24 -2.64 16.49
C SER A 266 -3.47 -2.06 17.89
N THR A 267 -3.83 -2.87 18.88
CA THR A 267 -4.37 -2.38 20.18
C THR A 267 -3.71 -2.96 21.42
N THR A 268 -2.76 -3.88 21.30
CA THR A 268 -2.17 -4.49 22.51
C THR A 268 -0.68 -4.77 22.37
N ALA A 269 0.11 -3.97 23.09
CA ALA A 269 1.38 -4.36 23.70
C ALA A 269 1.20 -5.47 24.78
N ASN A 270 0.28 -6.41 24.58
CA ASN A 270 0.18 -7.60 25.42
C ASN A 270 1.01 -8.69 24.77
N LYS A 271 2.01 -9.14 25.53
CA LYS A 271 2.85 -10.32 25.26
C LYS A 271 2.07 -11.65 25.34
N SER A 272 0.75 -11.65 25.21
CA SER A 272 -0.04 -12.86 25.03
C SER A 272 0.10 -13.28 23.57
N HIS A 273 0.64 -14.49 23.35
CA HIS A 273 0.87 -15.10 22.03
C HIS A 273 -0.43 -15.48 21.29
N GLU A 274 -1.49 -14.68 21.42
CA GLU A 274 -2.76 -14.90 20.75
C GLU A 274 -2.75 -14.09 19.46
N TYR A 275 -2.55 -14.79 18.34
CA TYR A 275 -2.59 -14.22 16.99
C TYR A 275 -4.00 -13.71 16.72
N ASN A 276 -4.20 -12.39 16.72
CA ASN A 276 -5.46 -11.79 16.32
C ASN A 276 -5.27 -11.13 14.95
N CYS A 277 -5.41 -11.92 13.89
CA CYS A 277 -5.42 -11.41 12.53
C CYS A 277 -6.75 -10.69 12.25
N LEU A 278 -6.72 -9.72 11.35
CA LEU A 278 -7.95 -9.22 10.72
C LEU A 278 -8.69 -10.38 10.01
N PRO A 279 -9.98 -10.23 9.72
CA PRO A 279 -10.71 -11.15 8.85
C PRO A 279 -9.94 -11.43 7.55
N SER A 280 -10.13 -12.63 6.97
CA SER A 280 -9.45 -12.98 5.73
C SER A 280 -9.72 -11.96 4.62
N GLY A 281 -8.73 -11.73 3.76
CA GLY A 281 -8.75 -10.74 2.69
C GLY A 281 -8.36 -9.32 3.12
N LEU A 282 -8.16 -9.10 4.42
CA LEU A 282 -7.67 -7.84 4.99
C LEU A 282 -6.27 -8.00 5.58
N PHE A 283 -5.45 -6.96 5.45
CA PHE A 283 -4.21 -6.86 6.22
C PHE A 283 -3.95 -5.42 6.64
N THR A 284 -3.32 -5.25 7.81
CA THR A 284 -2.97 -3.92 8.33
C THR A 284 -1.76 -3.37 7.60
N GLN A 285 -1.79 -2.08 7.29
CA GLN A 285 -0.64 -1.32 6.83
C GLN A 285 -0.17 -0.28 7.87
N THR A 286 -0.82 -0.26 9.03
CA THR A 286 -0.48 0.61 10.17
C THR A 286 1.00 0.70 10.51
N PRO A 287 1.78 -0.40 10.56
CA PRO A 287 3.17 -0.30 10.99
C PRO A 287 4.12 0.27 9.93
N CYS A 288 3.63 0.58 8.72
CA CYS A 288 4.50 1.00 7.62
C CYS A 288 4.01 2.19 6.79
N GLN A 289 2.75 2.60 6.97
CA GLN A 289 2.21 3.77 6.29
C GLN A 289 2.48 5.02 7.11
N HIS A 290 2.76 6.12 6.41
CA HIS A 290 2.99 7.42 7.00
C HIS A 290 2.12 8.46 6.28
N LEU A 291 1.58 9.42 7.03
CA LEU A 291 0.86 10.55 6.45
C LEU A 291 1.81 11.74 6.40
N VAL A 292 1.88 12.39 5.24
CA VAL A 292 2.54 13.68 5.12
C VAL A 292 1.92 14.64 6.15
N GLY A 293 2.75 15.39 6.86
CA GLY A 293 2.31 16.35 7.87
C GLY A 293 2.32 15.83 9.31
N LEU A 294 2.21 14.51 9.53
CA LEU A 294 2.33 13.90 10.86
C LEU A 294 3.74 13.34 11.08
N ALA A 295 4.13 13.20 12.36
CA ALA A 295 5.37 12.54 12.72
C ALA A 295 5.39 11.07 12.25
N ALA A 296 6.57 10.58 11.86
CA ALA A 296 6.72 9.27 11.22
C ALA A 296 6.34 8.08 12.13
N ASP A 297 6.38 8.26 13.45
CA ASP A 297 6.00 7.24 14.43
C ASP A 297 4.50 7.21 14.76
N VAL A 298 3.69 8.07 14.15
CA VAL A 298 2.24 8.07 14.33
C VAL A 298 1.61 6.87 13.59
N PRO A 299 0.97 5.92 14.30
CA PRO A 299 0.38 4.75 13.67
C PRO A 299 -0.92 5.09 12.96
N LEU A 300 -0.97 4.84 11.65
CA LEU A 300 -2.15 5.09 10.83
C LEU A 300 -3.10 3.88 10.84
N PRO A 301 -4.41 4.05 11.03
CA PRO A 301 -5.37 2.94 11.02
C PRO A 301 -5.70 2.43 9.59
N PHE A 302 -4.68 2.27 8.73
CA PHE A 302 -4.85 1.82 7.35
C PHE A 302 -4.92 0.29 7.25
N ILE A 303 -5.92 -0.17 6.52
CA ILE A 303 -6.17 -1.57 6.22
C ILE A 303 -6.29 -1.70 4.71
N ALA A 304 -5.53 -2.62 4.12
CA ALA A 304 -5.57 -2.92 2.70
C ALA A 304 -6.35 -4.20 2.42
N SER A 305 -6.88 -4.27 1.20
CA SER A 305 -7.62 -5.41 0.65
C SER A 305 -7.53 -5.39 -0.87
N ASN A 306 -7.95 -6.47 -1.53
CA ASN A 306 -8.24 -6.39 -2.96
C ASN A 306 -9.49 -5.52 -3.21
N PRO A 307 -9.63 -4.91 -4.40
CA PRO A 307 -10.79 -4.08 -4.73
C PRO A 307 -12.13 -4.78 -4.47
N HIS A 308 -13.11 -4.01 -3.99
CA HIS A 308 -14.43 -4.51 -3.53
C HIS A 308 -14.37 -5.68 -2.54
N PHE A 309 -13.28 -5.80 -1.78
CA PHE A 309 -13.04 -6.89 -0.84
C PHE A 309 -13.04 -8.28 -1.50
N LEU A 310 -12.50 -8.40 -2.73
CA LEU A 310 -12.29 -9.69 -3.38
C LEU A 310 -11.45 -10.62 -2.47
N ASP A 311 -11.89 -11.87 -2.34
CA ASP A 311 -11.33 -12.91 -1.45
C ASP A 311 -11.46 -12.62 0.07
N ALA A 312 -12.17 -11.57 0.47
CA ALA A 312 -12.40 -11.29 1.88
C ALA A 312 -13.55 -12.09 2.49
N ASP A 313 -13.51 -12.26 3.82
CA ASP A 313 -14.61 -12.85 4.56
C ASP A 313 -15.92 -12.11 4.30
N SER A 314 -17.02 -12.85 4.11
CA SER A 314 -18.31 -12.26 3.75
C SER A 314 -18.82 -11.23 4.76
N ALA A 315 -18.37 -11.30 6.02
CA ALA A 315 -18.70 -10.29 7.03
C ALA A 315 -18.15 -8.90 6.67
N VAL A 316 -16.99 -8.83 6.02
CA VAL A 316 -16.34 -7.59 5.55
C VAL A 316 -17.12 -7.01 4.39
N SER A 317 -17.33 -7.80 3.33
CA SER A 317 -18.07 -7.33 2.15
C SER A 317 -19.51 -6.94 2.48
N ASN A 318 -20.18 -7.67 3.38
CA ASN A 318 -21.54 -7.35 3.82
C ASN A 318 -21.63 -6.15 4.80
N SER A 319 -20.49 -5.62 5.27
CA SER A 319 -20.46 -4.45 6.16
C SER A 319 -20.65 -3.13 5.42
N VAL A 320 -20.46 -3.14 4.09
CA VAL A 320 -20.55 -1.97 3.20
C VAL A 320 -21.49 -2.27 2.05
N GLU A 321 -22.43 -1.38 1.76
CA GLU A 321 -23.29 -1.48 0.59
C GLU A 321 -22.59 -0.83 -0.63
N GLY A 322 -22.70 -1.46 -1.81
CA GLY A 322 -22.02 -1.05 -3.05
C GLY A 322 -20.76 -1.87 -3.40
N MET A 323 -20.44 -2.90 -2.61
CA MET A 323 -19.31 -3.81 -2.90
C MET A 323 -19.73 -4.93 -3.85
N HIS A 324 -19.02 -5.07 -4.98
CA HIS A 324 -19.29 -6.07 -6.02
C HIS A 324 -17.98 -6.72 -6.45
N PRO A 325 -17.40 -7.64 -5.65
CA PRO A 325 -16.15 -8.29 -5.98
C PRO A 325 -16.29 -9.10 -7.28
N ASP A 326 -15.29 -8.97 -8.16
CA ASP A 326 -15.22 -9.61 -9.45
C ASP A 326 -13.77 -10.02 -9.73
N ASP A 327 -13.57 -11.27 -10.14
CA ASP A 327 -12.23 -11.85 -10.29
C ASP A 327 -11.47 -11.19 -11.44
N GLU A 328 -12.15 -10.98 -12.57
CA GLU A 328 -11.55 -10.45 -13.80
C GLU A 328 -11.10 -9.00 -13.63
N ASN A 329 -11.88 -8.19 -12.91
CA ASN A 329 -11.59 -6.77 -12.71
C ASN A 329 -10.76 -6.48 -11.46
N HIS A 330 -10.80 -7.31 -10.42
CA HIS A 330 -10.21 -6.99 -9.11
C HIS A 330 -9.03 -7.89 -8.70
N ARG A 331 -8.71 -8.95 -9.44
CA ARG A 331 -7.54 -9.78 -9.15
C ARG A 331 -6.28 -9.18 -9.76
N SER A 332 -5.27 -8.96 -8.93
CA SER A 332 -3.93 -8.57 -9.38
C SER A 332 -3.27 -9.70 -10.18
N PHE A 333 -2.63 -9.36 -11.29
CA PHE A 333 -1.94 -10.32 -12.15
C PHE A 333 -0.67 -9.72 -12.76
N GLY A 334 0.18 -10.58 -13.31
CA GLY A 334 1.33 -10.23 -14.13
C GLY A 334 1.40 -11.16 -15.33
N ASP A 335 1.45 -10.58 -16.53
CA ASP A 335 1.70 -11.30 -17.78
C ASP A 335 3.19 -11.26 -18.09
N ILE A 336 3.84 -12.42 -18.03
CA ILE A 336 5.30 -12.57 -18.15
C ILE A 336 5.62 -13.26 -19.48
N GLU A 337 6.55 -12.71 -20.25
CA GLU A 337 7.03 -13.39 -21.46
C GLU A 337 8.01 -14.48 -21.02
N PRO A 338 7.75 -15.76 -21.32
CA PRO A 338 8.43 -16.86 -20.65
C PRO A 338 9.94 -16.94 -20.95
N LEU A 339 10.41 -16.44 -22.10
CA LEU A 339 11.82 -16.53 -22.45
C LEU A 339 12.63 -15.39 -21.84
N THR A 340 12.08 -14.19 -21.74
CA THR A 340 12.79 -12.97 -21.33
C THR A 340 12.54 -12.55 -19.89
N GLY A 341 11.41 -12.94 -19.29
CA GLY A 341 11.00 -12.52 -17.94
C GLY A 341 10.23 -11.22 -17.96
#